data_AF-A0AA38R2F6-F1
#
_entry.id   AF-A0AA38R2F6-F1
#
_cell.length_a   1.000
_cell.length_b   1.000
_cell.length_c   1.000
_cell.angle_alpha   90.00
_cell.angle_beta   90.00
_cell.angle_gamma   90.00
#
_symmetry.space_group_name_H-M   'P 1'
#
loop_
_entity.id
_entity.type
_entity.pdbx_description
1 polymer ?
#
loop_
_entity_poly.entity_id
_entity_poly.type
_entity_poly.pdbx_seq_one_letter_code
_entity_poly.pdbx_strand_id
1 'polypeptide(L)'
;MAEMRWPSGVDEWSEAYESQLEIWLKAMEEQEEGAAFLHGLPLSAHMRESWETGRFWLNYAARKSWAFDAVFWNFLDERCVGARDSGFPDEELWRTKLDLLSCEEQQAMELFVRRKMEDSQERITADWEPAKPRGRLSELLFE
;
A
#
# COMPACT_ATOMS: atom_id res chain seq x y z
N MET A 1 17.70 -13.61 11.41
CA MET A 1 18.06 -12.50 12.31
C MET A 1 18.81 -11.46 11.46
N ALA A 2 18.32 -10.27 11.13
CA ALA A 2 17.13 -9.55 11.57
C ALA A 2 16.57 -8.75 10.38
N GLU A 3 15.26 -8.74 10.21
CA GLU A 3 14.55 -7.61 9.62
C GLU A 3 13.08 -7.74 10.01
N MET A 4 12.84 -7.55 11.31
CA MET A 4 11.54 -7.07 11.75
C MET A 4 11.44 -5.67 11.15
N ARG A 5 10.94 -5.58 9.91
CA ARG A 5 10.96 -4.33 9.12
C ARG A 5 10.08 -3.24 9.74
N TRP A 6 9.17 -3.65 10.62
CA TRP A 6 8.66 -2.86 11.73
C TRP A 6 8.66 -3.75 12.99
N PRO A 7 9.66 -3.65 13.88
CA PRO A 7 9.71 -4.47 15.10
C PRO A 7 8.48 -4.29 16.00
N SER A 8 7.89 -3.13 15.87
CA SER A 8 6.81 -2.56 16.65
C SER A 8 5.48 -2.49 15.88
N GLY A 9 5.42 -3.03 14.67
CA GLY A 9 4.26 -2.87 13.79
C GLY A 9 4.26 -1.54 13.01
N VAL A 10 3.40 -1.46 11.99
CA VAL A 10 3.37 -0.32 11.07
C VAL A 10 2.83 0.95 11.75
N ASP A 11 1.92 0.79 12.71
CA ASP A 11 1.30 1.92 13.40
C ASP A 11 2.32 2.66 14.28
N GLU A 12 3.02 1.95 15.17
CA GLU A 12 4.09 2.54 15.98
C GLU A 12 5.20 3.15 15.10
N TRP A 13 5.54 2.51 13.98
CA TRP A 13 6.48 3.09 13.02
C TRP A 13 5.94 4.39 12.40
N SER A 14 4.65 4.41 12.05
CA SER A 14 4.01 5.58 11.44
C SER A 14 3.95 6.76 12.40
N GLU A 15 3.61 6.52 13.67
CA GLU A 15 3.59 7.55 14.72
C GLU A 15 4.99 8.12 14.96
N ALA A 16 5.99 7.23 15.07
CA ALA A 16 7.38 7.65 15.22
C ALA A 16 7.86 8.46 14.01
N TYR A 17 7.52 8.03 12.79
CA TYR A 17 7.89 8.75 11.57
C TYR A 17 7.20 10.11 11.46
N GLU A 18 5.90 10.18 11.78
CA GLU A 18 5.12 11.42 11.76
C GLU A 18 5.73 12.48 12.68
N SER A 19 6.12 12.09 13.89
CA SER A 19 6.78 13.01 14.83
C SER A 19 8.06 13.64 14.26
N GLN A 20 8.84 12.88 13.50
CA GLN A 20 10.07 13.37 12.88
C GLN A 20 9.77 14.15 11.60
N LEU A 21 8.77 13.73 10.83
CA LEU A 21 8.30 14.42 9.64
C LEU A 21 7.86 15.84 9.99
N GLU A 22 7.12 16.05 11.08
CA GLU A 22 6.73 17.39 11.52
C GLU A 22 7.92 18.31 11.83
N ILE A 23 8.96 17.80 12.47
CA ILE A 23 10.18 18.56 12.77
C ILE A 23 10.86 18.96 11.46
N TRP A 24 10.99 18.01 10.54
CA TRP A 24 11.62 18.24 9.24
C TRP A 24 10.83 19.23 8.38
N LEU A 25 9.49 19.12 8.38
CA LEU A 25 8.61 20.05 7.67
C LEU A 25 8.74 21.48 8.20
N LYS A 26 8.83 21.67 9.53
CA LYS A 26 9.06 23.00 10.12
C LYS A 26 10.37 23.62 9.65
N ALA A 27 11.46 22.86 9.69
CA ALA A 27 12.77 23.34 9.21
C ALA A 27 12.76 23.66 7.70
N MET A 28 12.00 22.91 6.91
CA MET A 28 11.80 23.18 5.50
C MET A 28 10.98 24.44 5.26
N GLU A 29 9.87 24.62 5.98
CA GLU A 29 9.01 25.80 5.90
C GLU A 29 9.82 27.08 6.20
N GLU A 30 10.70 27.07 7.21
CA GLU A 30 11.61 28.17 7.52
C GLU A 30 12.60 28.48 6.38
N GLN A 31 13.14 27.44 5.74
CA GLN A 31 14.07 27.59 4.63
C GLN A 31 13.39 28.03 3.32
N GLU A 32 12.12 27.67 3.16
CA GLU A 32 11.27 28.03 2.03
C GLU A 32 10.67 29.44 2.19
N GLU A 33 10.80 30.06 3.37
CA GLU A 33 10.33 31.41 3.65
C GLU A 33 11.05 32.44 2.75
N GLY A 34 10.28 33.16 1.94
CA GLY A 34 10.81 34.15 1.00
C GLY A 34 11.36 33.58 -0.32
N ALA A 35 11.31 32.26 -0.52
CA ALA A 35 11.63 31.64 -1.81
C ALA A 35 10.49 31.86 -2.83
N ALA A 36 10.85 32.23 -4.06
CA ALA A 36 9.89 32.33 -5.16
C ALA A 36 9.79 30.99 -5.90
N PHE A 37 8.69 30.28 -5.70
CA PHE A 37 8.41 29.03 -6.41
C PHE A 37 7.77 29.35 -7.75
N LEU A 38 8.57 29.36 -8.81
CA LEU A 38 8.13 29.78 -10.15
C LEU A 38 6.94 28.97 -10.69
N HIS A 39 6.82 27.68 -10.34
CA HIS A 39 5.79 26.78 -10.91
C HIS A 39 5.33 25.64 -9.98
N GLY A 40 5.22 25.84 -8.66
CA GLY A 40 4.75 24.77 -7.78
C GLY A 40 4.43 25.20 -6.35
N LEU A 41 3.85 24.28 -5.59
CA LEU A 41 3.75 24.39 -4.13
C LEU A 41 5.15 24.20 -3.51
N PRO A 42 5.43 24.84 -2.35
CA PRO A 42 6.61 24.51 -1.55
C PRO A 42 6.71 23.00 -1.31
N LEU A 43 7.93 22.46 -1.23
CA LEU A 43 8.13 21.02 -1.05
C LEU A 43 7.58 20.55 0.30
N SER A 44 7.68 21.38 1.34
CA SER A 44 7.03 21.13 2.63
C SER A 44 5.51 20.91 2.49
N ALA A 45 4.83 21.81 1.77
CA ALA A 45 3.39 21.72 1.52
C ALA A 45 3.03 20.45 0.74
N HIS A 46 3.78 20.13 -0.31
CA HIS A 46 3.56 18.90 -1.10
C HIS A 46 3.79 17.63 -0.28
N MET A 47 4.79 17.61 0.61
CA MET A 47 5.07 16.47 1.47
C MET A 47 4.01 16.27 2.56
N ARG A 48 3.55 17.37 3.17
CA ARG A 48 2.43 17.36 4.12
C ARG A 48 1.16 16.83 3.48
N GLU A 49 0.77 17.40 2.33
CA GLU A 49 -0.36 16.94 1.54
C GLU A 49 -0.23 15.46 1.18
N SER A 50 0.96 15.02 0.75
CA SER A 50 1.21 13.62 0.41
C SER A 50 1.05 12.66 1.60
N TRP A 51 1.37 13.10 2.82
CA TRP A 51 1.18 12.30 4.03
C TRP A 51 -0.30 12.21 4.40
N GLU A 52 -0.98 13.35 4.50
CA GLU A 52 -2.38 13.46 4.91
C GLU A 52 -3.34 12.72 3.96
N THR A 53 -3.12 12.88 2.65
CA THR A 53 -3.94 12.23 1.60
C THR A 53 -3.63 10.73 1.46
N GLY A 54 -2.57 10.24 2.08
CA GLY A 54 -2.11 8.85 1.96
C GLY A 54 -1.35 8.54 0.67
N ARG A 55 -1.05 9.54 -0.18
CA ARG A 55 -0.20 9.38 -1.37
C ARG A 55 1.19 8.84 -1.01
N PHE A 56 1.71 9.19 0.17
CA PHE A 56 2.94 8.61 0.71
C PHE A 56 2.80 7.09 0.85
N TRP A 57 1.73 6.62 1.49
CA TRP A 57 1.45 5.21 1.72
C TRP A 57 1.25 4.43 0.42
N LEU A 58 0.56 5.02 -0.56
CA LEU A 58 0.41 4.43 -1.89
C LEU A 58 1.77 4.20 -2.56
N ASN A 59 2.63 5.21 -2.58
CA ASN A 59 3.99 5.11 -3.13
C ASN A 59 4.86 4.11 -2.33
N TYR A 60 4.71 4.09 -1.01
CA TYR A 60 5.45 3.19 -0.13
C TYR A 60 5.06 1.73 -0.41
N ALA A 61 3.76 1.41 -0.45
CA ALA A 61 3.23 0.09 -0.74
C ALA A 61 3.65 -0.42 -2.14
N ALA A 62 3.61 0.46 -3.15
CA ALA A 62 4.05 0.12 -4.51
C ALA A 62 5.55 -0.25 -4.59
N ARG A 63 6.40 0.39 -3.77
CA ARG A 63 7.86 0.15 -3.75
C ARG A 63 8.28 -0.97 -2.81
N LYS A 64 7.44 -1.29 -1.82
CA LYS A 64 7.73 -2.23 -0.75
C LYS A 64 6.64 -3.30 -0.72
N SER A 65 6.74 -4.26 -1.66
CA SER A 65 5.76 -5.35 -1.79
C SER A 65 5.51 -6.13 -0.49
N TRP A 66 6.53 -6.28 0.36
CA TRP A 66 6.41 -6.92 1.67
C TRP A 66 5.54 -6.14 2.67
N ALA A 67 5.44 -4.82 2.50
CA ALA A 67 4.67 -3.93 3.35
C ALA A 67 3.25 -3.70 2.82
N PHE A 68 2.97 -4.18 1.60
CA PHE A 68 1.74 -3.87 0.89
C PHE A 68 0.51 -4.23 1.71
N ASP A 69 0.43 -5.45 2.25
CA ASP A 69 -0.74 -5.92 2.99
C ASP A 69 -1.03 -5.05 4.22
N ALA A 70 -0.04 -4.88 5.10
CA ALA A 70 -0.19 -4.03 6.28
C ALA A 70 -0.50 -2.56 5.93
N VAL A 71 0.13 -2.00 4.90
CA VAL A 71 -0.11 -0.60 4.50
C VAL A 71 -1.49 -0.43 3.86
N PHE A 72 -1.90 -1.41 3.06
CA PHE A 72 -3.21 -1.41 2.43
C PHE A 72 -4.29 -1.39 3.48
N TRP A 73 -4.26 -2.33 4.43
CA TRP A 73 -5.25 -2.36 5.50
C TRP A 73 -5.13 -1.14 6.42
N ASN A 74 -3.95 -0.71 6.88
CA ASN A 74 -3.92 0.38 7.86
C ASN A 74 -4.16 1.78 7.27
N PHE A 75 -3.79 2.01 6.00
CA PHE A 75 -3.79 3.37 5.45
C PHE A 75 -4.53 3.53 4.12
N LEU A 76 -4.74 2.49 3.31
CA LEU A 76 -5.30 2.68 1.96
C LEU A 76 -6.74 2.22 1.83
N ASP A 77 -7.14 1.15 2.52
CA ASP A 77 -8.46 0.53 2.37
C ASP A 77 -9.61 1.56 2.53
N GLU A 78 -9.66 2.27 3.65
CA GLU A 78 -10.72 3.26 3.88
C GLU A 78 -10.68 4.43 2.90
N ARG A 79 -9.48 4.82 2.45
CA ARG A 79 -9.28 5.94 1.53
C ARG A 79 -9.66 5.59 0.09
N CYS A 80 -9.36 4.37 -0.35
CA CYS A 80 -9.59 3.91 -1.72
C CYS A 80 -10.98 3.29 -1.89
N VAL A 81 -11.50 2.65 -0.85
CA VAL A 81 -12.69 1.79 -0.93
C VAL A 81 -13.87 2.34 -0.11
N GLY A 82 -13.58 3.19 0.88
CA GLY A 82 -14.59 3.78 1.75
C GLY A 82 -14.60 3.18 3.16
N ALA A 83 -15.43 3.78 4.03
CA ALA A 83 -15.47 3.48 5.46
C ALA A 83 -15.69 1.99 5.74
N ARG A 84 -14.97 1.48 6.75
CA ARG A 84 -15.12 0.10 7.22
C ARG A 84 -16.43 -0.13 7.94
N ASP A 85 -16.95 -1.33 7.78
CA ASP A 85 -18.00 -1.83 8.66
C ASP A 85 -17.35 -2.35 9.96
N SER A 86 -17.61 -1.64 11.06
CA SER A 86 -17.13 -1.99 12.41
C SER A 86 -17.68 -3.33 12.94
N GLY A 87 -18.63 -3.96 12.23
CA GLY A 87 -19.22 -5.25 12.60
C GLY A 87 -18.38 -6.46 12.26
N PHE A 88 -17.32 -6.33 11.44
CA PHE A 88 -16.48 -7.45 11.00
C PHE A 88 -15.12 -7.47 11.71
N PRO A 89 -14.63 -8.65 12.14
CA PRO A 89 -13.24 -8.81 12.56
C PRO A 89 -12.27 -8.51 11.40
N ASP A 90 -11.06 -8.03 11.74
CA ASP A 90 -10.02 -7.70 10.74
C ASP A 90 -9.75 -8.83 9.75
N GLU A 91 -9.74 -10.08 10.22
CA GLU A 91 -9.51 -11.29 9.41
C GLU A 91 -10.59 -11.53 8.35
N GLU A 92 -11.77 -10.94 8.51
CA GLU A 92 -12.92 -11.10 7.62
C GLU A 92 -13.18 -9.87 6.75
N LEU A 93 -12.46 -8.76 6.97
CA LEU A 93 -12.64 -7.52 6.22
C LEU A 93 -12.52 -7.73 4.71
N TRP A 94 -11.62 -8.60 4.26
CA TRP A 94 -11.47 -8.90 2.82
C TRP A 94 -12.75 -9.46 2.19
N ARG A 95 -13.62 -10.14 2.95
CA ARG A 95 -14.91 -10.65 2.44
C ARG A 95 -15.86 -9.53 2.09
N THR A 96 -15.84 -8.44 2.87
CA THR A 96 -16.65 -7.24 2.60
C THR A 96 -16.29 -6.58 1.27
N LYS A 97 -15.10 -6.88 0.74
CA LYS A 97 -14.58 -6.30 -0.51
C LYS A 97 -14.87 -7.18 -1.73
N LEU A 98 -15.35 -8.41 -1.54
CA LEU A 98 -15.68 -9.31 -2.66
C LEU A 98 -16.81 -8.74 -3.51
N ASP A 99 -17.78 -8.08 -2.88
CA ASP A 99 -18.92 -7.47 -3.57
C ASP A 99 -18.52 -6.28 -4.46
N LEU A 100 -17.28 -5.79 -4.36
CA LEU A 100 -16.73 -4.75 -5.25
C LEU A 100 -16.24 -5.34 -6.58
N LEU A 101 -16.00 -6.65 -6.62
CA LEU A 101 -15.55 -7.36 -7.79
C LEU A 101 -16.75 -7.91 -8.56
N SER A 102 -16.69 -7.81 -9.88
CA SER A 102 -17.59 -8.53 -10.79
C SER A 102 -17.49 -10.05 -10.60
N CYS A 103 -18.49 -10.79 -11.08
CA CYS A 103 -18.47 -12.25 -11.03
C CYS A 103 -17.23 -12.83 -11.75
N GLU A 104 -16.83 -12.21 -12.86
CA GLU A 104 -15.65 -12.58 -13.63
C GLU A 104 -14.35 -12.35 -12.83
N GLU A 105 -14.23 -11.20 -12.18
CA GLU A 105 -13.08 -10.86 -11.32
C GLU A 105 -12.99 -11.79 -10.11
N GLN A 106 -14.12 -12.10 -9.47
CA GLN A 106 -14.16 -13.06 -8.36
C GLN A 106 -13.69 -14.45 -8.80
N GLN A 107 -14.16 -14.95 -9.96
CA GLN A 107 -13.74 -16.25 -10.49
C GLN A 107 -12.25 -16.29 -10.80
N ALA A 108 -11.68 -15.26 -11.43
CA ALA A 108 -10.24 -15.21 -11.68
C ALA A 108 -9.42 -15.09 -10.39
N MET A 109 -9.89 -14.31 -9.41
CA MET A 109 -9.28 -14.23 -8.09
C MET A 109 -9.23 -15.62 -7.43
N GLU A 110 -10.34 -16.37 -7.43
CA GLU A 110 -10.37 -17.72 -6.85
C GLU A 110 -9.40 -18.68 -7.54
N LEU A 111 -9.34 -18.66 -8.87
CA LEU A 111 -8.38 -19.47 -9.65
C LEU A 111 -6.93 -19.09 -9.31
N PHE A 112 -6.65 -17.79 -9.20
CA PHE A 112 -5.34 -17.28 -8.83
C PHE A 112 -4.94 -17.71 -7.42
N VAL A 113 -5.82 -17.54 -6.43
CA VAL A 113 -5.57 -17.91 -5.04
C VAL A 113 -5.31 -19.42 -4.94
N ARG A 114 -6.13 -20.26 -5.58
CA ARG A 114 -5.93 -21.72 -5.59
C ARG A 114 -4.54 -22.09 -6.09
N ARG A 115 -4.14 -21.53 -7.24
CA ARG A 115 -2.82 -21.79 -7.82
C ARG A 115 -1.69 -21.28 -6.93
N LYS A 116 -1.85 -20.10 -6.31
CA LYS A 116 -0.88 -19.58 -5.34
C LYS A 116 -0.72 -20.49 -4.13
N MET A 117 -1.82 -21.07 -3.64
CA MET A 117 -1.77 -22.03 -2.54
C MET A 117 -1.04 -23.32 -2.95
N GLU A 118 -1.22 -23.81 -4.17
CA GLU A 118 -0.46 -24.94 -4.73
C GLU A 118 1.03 -24.62 -4.87
N ASP A 119 1.38 -23.49 -5.50
CA ASP A 119 2.76 -22.99 -5.64
C ASP A 119 3.46 -22.87 -4.26
N SER A 120 2.69 -22.50 -3.22
CA SER A 120 3.20 -22.36 -1.84
C SER A 120 3.59 -23.68 -1.17
N GLN A 121 3.11 -24.83 -1.67
CA GLN A 121 3.49 -26.15 -1.16
C GLN A 121 4.90 -26.53 -1.63
N GLU A 122 5.24 -26.18 -2.87
CA GLU A 122 6.56 -26.46 -3.45
C GLU A 122 7.63 -25.50 -2.91
N ARG A 123 7.25 -24.24 -2.59
CA ARG A 123 8.14 -23.17 -2.10
C ARG A 123 9.38 -22.93 -2.98
N ILE A 124 9.28 -23.25 -4.26
CA ILE A 124 10.36 -23.07 -5.22
C ILE A 124 10.32 -21.63 -5.72
N THR A 125 11.39 -20.87 -5.48
CA THR A 125 11.61 -19.61 -6.20
C THR A 125 11.91 -19.96 -7.64
N ALA A 126 10.88 -19.93 -8.50
CA ALA A 126 11.04 -20.19 -9.92
C ALA A 126 12.00 -19.18 -10.55
N ASP A 127 12.75 -19.63 -11.56
CA ASP A 127 13.64 -18.75 -12.32
C ASP A 127 12.83 -17.64 -12.99
N TRP A 128 13.23 -16.39 -12.75
CA TRP A 128 12.42 -15.23 -13.13
C TRP A 128 12.52 -14.98 -14.64
N GLU A 129 11.48 -15.37 -15.37
CA GLU A 129 11.33 -15.10 -16.79
C GLU A 129 10.22 -14.06 -17.02
N PRO A 130 10.53 -12.83 -17.49
CA PRO A 130 9.59 -11.70 -17.46
C PRO A 130 8.32 -11.88 -18.28
N ALA A 131 8.29 -12.79 -19.25
CA ALA A 131 7.10 -13.13 -20.02
C ALA A 131 6.04 -13.85 -19.16
N LYS A 132 6.46 -14.72 -18.22
CA LYS A 132 5.54 -15.53 -17.40
C LYS A 132 4.71 -14.67 -16.43
N PRO A 133 5.28 -13.73 -15.64
CA PRO A 133 4.52 -12.83 -14.78
C PRO A 133 3.56 -11.92 -15.56
N ARG A 134 3.96 -11.46 -16.75
CA ARG A 134 3.11 -10.62 -17.60
C ARG A 134 1.89 -11.38 -18.11
N GLY A 135 2.09 -12.61 -18.58
CA GLY A 135 0.97 -13.49 -18.98
C GLY A 135 0.02 -13.77 -17.81
N ARG A 136 0.57 -14.10 -16.63
CA ARG A 136 -0.23 -14.30 -15.41
C ARG A 136 -0.99 -13.04 -15.01
N LEU A 137 -0.41 -11.85 -15.18
CA LEU A 137 -1.09 -10.59 -14.87
C LEU A 137 -2.22 -10.33 -15.86
N SER A 138 -2.03 -10.58 -17.15
CA SER A 138 -3.09 -10.38 -18.15
C SER A 138 -4.30 -11.29 -17.94
N GLU A 139 -4.13 -12.47 -17.33
CA GLU A 139 -5.24 -13.35 -16.95
C GLU A 139 -6.14 -12.74 -15.85
N LEU A 140 -5.68 -11.68 -15.17
CA LEU A 140 -6.37 -11.02 -14.05
C LEU A 140 -6.88 -9.62 -14.40
N LEU A 141 -6.55 -9.11 -15.59
CA LEU A 141 -6.99 -7.79 -16.04
C LEU A 141 -8.20 -7.94 -16.94
N PHE A 142 -9.34 -7.46 -16.45
CA PHE A 142 -10.60 -7.40 -17.19
C PHE A 142 -10.77 -6.01 -17.81
N GLU A 143 -11.28 -5.94 -19.03
CA GLU A 143 -11.54 -4.68 -19.77
C GLU A 143 -12.88 -4.04 -19.39
#